data_AF-A0A7X4J8K9-F1
#
_entry.id   AF-A0A7X4J8K9-F1
#
_cell.length_a   1.000
_cell.length_b   1.000
_cell.length_c   1.000
_cell.angle_alpha   90.00
_cell.angle_beta   90.00
_cell.angle_gamma   90.00
#
_symmetry.space_group_name_H-M   'P 1'
#
loop_
_entity.id
_entity.type
_entity.pdbx_description
1 polymer ?
#
loop_
_entity_poly.entity_id
_entity_poly.type
_entity_poly.pdbx_seq_one_letter_code
_entity_poly.pdbx_strand_id
1 'polypeptide(L)'
;MEEGRAPDHGQLPSPRRPLLRGLGCSRGRIHAAALPVALATACAAAAGTAAFAPGTGNPGTTSGEALSGAPAEPDIDRPQDRSLMLWGGVSPDGDLHLDPAFVLDAPASLPDETGAYRIEVFGAGRVSLVSLDFEMGQLSEGGGGFVFMVPFRDDWPALDRIVLTGPEGTARLDRDTRVPMAIVVDRASGRIRAILRGDAAEARIAAAALEEARADTGDSGTRVLVSYGLPRPVPE
;
A
#
# COMPACT_ATOMS: atom_id res chain seq x y z
N MET A 1 -43.71 -35.57 44.01
CA MET A 1 -42.35 -36.09 44.23
C MET A 1 -41.93 -36.74 42.93
N GLU A 2 -41.29 -35.98 42.05
CA GLU A 2 -40.71 -36.48 40.81
C GLU A 2 -39.30 -35.89 40.74
N GLU A 3 -38.31 -36.76 40.97
CA GLU A 3 -36.89 -36.42 40.91
C GLU A 3 -36.43 -36.34 39.46
N GLY A 4 -36.11 -35.13 39.00
CA GLY A 4 -35.52 -34.86 37.70
C GLY A 4 -34.06 -35.28 37.64
N ARG A 5 -33.78 -36.33 36.86
CA ARG A 5 -32.48 -36.91 36.57
C ARG A 5 -31.60 -35.93 35.77
N ALA A 6 -30.42 -35.60 36.29
CA ALA A 6 -29.43 -34.76 35.63
C ALA A 6 -28.79 -35.49 34.41
N PRO A 7 -28.46 -34.78 33.31
CA PRO A 7 -27.79 -35.37 32.16
C PRO A 7 -26.31 -35.64 32.43
N ASP A 8 -25.88 -36.82 32.00
CA ASP A 8 -24.53 -37.37 32.03
C ASP A 8 -23.62 -36.62 31.04
N HIS A 9 -22.58 -35.96 31.54
CA HIS A 9 -21.60 -35.25 30.72
C HIS A 9 -20.57 -36.25 30.19
N GLY A 10 -20.81 -36.68 28.94
CA GLY A 10 -19.91 -37.52 28.17
C GLY A 10 -18.46 -37.03 28.18
N GLN A 11 -17.58 -37.95 28.53
CA GLN A 11 -16.14 -37.80 28.68
C GLN A 11 -15.46 -37.51 27.33
N LEU A 12 -14.75 -36.38 27.23
CA LEU A 12 -13.98 -36.00 26.05
C LEU A 12 -12.73 -36.91 25.89
N PRO A 13 -12.39 -37.36 24.67
CA PRO A 13 -11.20 -38.15 24.40
C PRO A 13 -9.92 -37.29 24.50
N SER A 14 -8.89 -37.84 25.13
CA SER A 14 -7.57 -37.21 25.29
C SER A 14 -6.81 -37.08 23.95
N PRO A 15 -6.01 -36.02 23.76
CA PRO A 15 -5.21 -35.85 22.56
C PRO A 15 -4.03 -36.84 22.50
N ARG A 16 -3.89 -37.54 21.37
CA ARG A 16 -2.75 -38.41 21.08
C ARG A 16 -1.50 -37.56 20.81
N ARG A 17 -0.43 -37.81 21.57
CA ARG A 17 0.91 -37.24 21.34
C ARG A 17 1.53 -37.83 20.07
N PRO A 18 2.05 -37.03 19.13
CA PRO A 18 2.86 -37.54 18.04
C PRO A 18 4.26 -37.93 18.54
N LEU A 19 4.69 -39.14 18.15
CA LEU A 19 6.02 -39.69 18.35
C LEU A 19 7.02 -38.92 17.47
N LEU A 20 7.93 -38.17 18.08
CA LEU A 20 9.13 -37.64 17.44
C LEU A 20 10.09 -38.81 17.14
N ARG A 21 10.09 -39.28 15.89
CA ARG A 21 11.17 -40.12 15.34
C ARG A 21 12.29 -39.22 14.82
N GLY A 22 13.48 -39.46 15.34
CA GLY A 22 14.72 -38.82 14.91
C GLY A 22 15.15 -39.26 13.51
N LEU A 23 15.63 -38.28 12.76
CA LEU A 23 16.50 -38.38 11.59
C LEU A 23 17.49 -37.22 11.79
N GLY A 24 18.78 -37.45 12.07
CA GLY A 24 19.74 -38.01 11.13
C GLY A 24 20.55 -36.85 10.54
N CYS A 25 21.59 -36.41 11.25
CA CYS A 25 22.53 -35.40 10.76
C CYS A 25 23.36 -35.96 9.59
N SER A 26 23.02 -35.59 8.35
CA SER A 26 23.90 -35.77 7.19
C SER A 26 24.51 -34.43 6.79
N ARG A 27 25.83 -34.31 6.95
CA ARG A 27 26.66 -33.24 6.36
C ARG A 27 26.63 -33.36 4.83
N GLY A 28 25.81 -32.53 4.18
CA GLY A 28 25.78 -32.36 2.74
C GLY A 28 26.55 -31.12 2.31
N ARG A 29 27.52 -31.30 1.40
CA ARG A 29 28.26 -30.24 0.71
C ARG A 29 27.29 -29.31 -0.03
N ILE A 30 27.43 -28.00 0.17
CA ILE A 30 26.70 -27.00 -0.61
C ILE A 30 27.41 -26.87 -1.96
N HIS A 31 26.84 -27.49 -2.99
CA HIS A 31 27.08 -27.06 -4.37
C HIS A 31 26.21 -25.82 -4.62
N ALA A 32 26.85 -24.70 -4.91
CA ALA A 32 26.19 -23.50 -5.42
C ALA A 32 25.61 -23.82 -6.80
N ALA A 33 24.30 -24.10 -6.84
CA ALA A 33 23.53 -24.09 -8.08
C ALA A 33 22.88 -22.71 -8.21
N ALA A 34 23.28 -21.97 -9.24
CA ALA A 34 22.59 -20.76 -9.67
C ALA A 34 21.15 -21.12 -10.02
N LEU A 35 20.19 -20.57 -9.26
CA LEU A 35 18.77 -20.64 -9.61
C LEU A 35 18.47 -19.53 -10.64
N PRO A 36 17.71 -19.82 -11.70
CA PRO A 36 17.25 -18.80 -12.62
C PRO A 36 16.25 -17.89 -11.91
N VAL A 37 16.52 -16.58 -11.98
CA VAL A 37 15.60 -15.50 -11.60
C VAL A 37 14.35 -15.65 -12.47
N ALA A 38 13.27 -16.19 -11.89
CA ALA A 38 11.96 -16.15 -12.51
C ALA A 38 11.47 -14.70 -12.49
N LEU A 39 11.21 -14.14 -13.67
CA LEU A 39 10.67 -12.79 -13.84
C LEU A 39 9.39 -12.63 -13.01
N ALA A 40 9.39 -11.66 -12.10
CA ALA A 40 8.18 -11.14 -11.51
C ALA A 40 7.35 -10.47 -12.61
N THR A 41 6.16 -11.01 -12.86
CA THR A 41 5.17 -10.42 -13.77
C THR A 41 4.72 -9.08 -13.21
N ALA A 42 5.25 -7.99 -13.77
CA ALA A 42 4.75 -6.65 -13.52
C ALA A 42 3.34 -6.53 -14.12
N CYS A 43 2.32 -6.43 -13.26
CA CYS A 43 0.97 -6.10 -13.68
C CYS A 43 0.94 -4.59 -13.99
N ALA A 44 1.06 -4.25 -15.28
CA ALA A 44 0.93 -2.88 -15.75
C ALA A 44 -0.56 -2.49 -15.76
N ALA A 45 -0.96 -1.63 -14.84
CA ALA A 45 -2.28 -0.99 -14.89
C ALA A 45 -2.35 -0.11 -16.14
N ALA A 46 -3.31 -0.41 -17.03
CA ALA A 46 -3.55 0.32 -18.26
C ALA A 46 -4.15 1.70 -17.96
N ALA A 47 -3.37 2.76 -18.15
CA ALA A 47 -3.90 4.12 -18.23
C ALA A 47 -4.59 4.31 -19.59
N GLY A 48 -5.89 4.61 -19.57
CA GLY A 48 -6.69 4.86 -20.76
C GLY A 48 -6.23 6.11 -21.50
N THR A 49 -5.80 5.93 -22.75
CA THR A 49 -5.49 7.02 -23.69
C THR A 49 -6.80 7.57 -24.27
N ALA A 50 -7.22 8.75 -23.83
CA ALA A 50 -8.29 9.48 -24.49
C ALA A 50 -7.76 10.09 -25.81
N ALA A 51 -8.34 9.67 -26.94
CA ALA A 51 -8.02 10.18 -28.26
C ALA A 51 -8.55 11.61 -28.44
N PHE A 52 -7.64 12.57 -28.66
CA PHE A 52 -7.95 13.95 -28.96
C PHE A 52 -8.14 14.12 -30.47
N ALA A 53 -9.32 14.55 -30.90
CA ALA A 53 -9.63 14.82 -32.30
C ALA A 53 -8.94 16.11 -32.79
N PRO A 54 -8.39 16.15 -34.03
CA PRO A 54 -7.82 17.36 -34.58
C PRO A 54 -8.92 18.34 -35.04
N GLY A 55 -9.06 19.45 -34.33
CA GLY A 55 -9.87 20.60 -34.74
C GLY A 55 -9.09 21.49 -35.72
N THR A 56 -9.62 21.66 -36.93
CA THR A 56 -9.06 22.51 -37.98
C THR A 56 -9.30 23.99 -37.71
N GLY A 57 -8.20 24.74 -37.56
CA GLY A 57 -7.96 26.03 -38.24
C GLY A 57 -8.73 27.29 -37.79
N ASN A 58 -7.97 28.29 -37.32
CA ASN A 58 -8.26 29.69 -37.63
C ASN A 58 -6.96 30.53 -37.62
N PRO A 59 -6.56 31.19 -38.72
CA PRO A 59 -5.43 32.11 -38.72
C PRO A 59 -5.91 33.54 -38.40
N GLY A 60 -5.61 34.01 -37.19
CA GLY A 60 -5.89 35.37 -36.74
C GLY A 60 -4.65 36.00 -36.11
N THR A 61 -4.02 36.89 -36.86
CA THR A 61 -2.89 37.74 -36.52
C THR A 61 -3.14 38.61 -35.29
N THR A 62 -2.25 38.57 -34.28
CA THR A 62 -1.88 39.76 -33.49
C THR A 62 -0.46 39.65 -32.95
N SER A 63 0.19 40.81 -33.01
CA SER A 63 1.59 41.10 -32.78
C SER A 63 2.06 40.92 -31.33
N GLY A 64 3.26 40.36 -31.20
CA GLY A 64 4.38 40.93 -30.44
C GLY A 64 4.13 41.46 -29.03
N GLU A 65 4.27 40.59 -28.05
CA GLU A 65 4.76 40.96 -26.72
C GLU A 65 5.87 39.97 -26.36
N ALA A 66 7.10 40.47 -26.29
CA ALA A 66 8.28 39.69 -25.96
C ALA A 66 8.21 39.29 -24.49
N LEU A 67 7.51 38.19 -24.21
CA LEU A 67 7.56 37.50 -22.92
C LEU A 67 8.97 36.93 -22.76
N SER A 68 9.83 37.72 -22.13
CA SER A 68 11.03 37.24 -21.44
C SER A 68 10.59 36.34 -20.28
N GLY A 69 10.04 35.17 -20.61
CA GLY A 69 9.77 34.09 -19.68
C GLY A 69 11.08 33.44 -19.31
N ALA A 70 11.81 34.04 -18.36
CA ALA A 70 12.81 33.30 -17.62
C ALA A 70 12.13 31.99 -17.14
N PRO A 71 12.74 30.82 -17.36
CA PRO A 71 12.20 29.58 -16.82
C PRO A 71 12.01 29.83 -15.33
N ALA A 72 10.77 29.71 -14.84
CA ALA A 72 10.51 29.80 -13.42
C ALA A 72 11.43 28.78 -12.75
N GLU A 73 12.44 29.28 -12.04
CA GLU A 73 13.30 28.40 -11.27
C GLU A 73 12.36 27.61 -10.35
N PRO A 74 12.43 26.27 -10.37
CA PRO A 74 11.60 25.49 -9.49
C PRO A 74 11.83 26.01 -8.07
N ASP A 75 10.76 26.36 -7.39
CA ASP A 75 10.77 26.83 -6.01
C ASP A 75 11.13 25.63 -5.12
N ILE A 76 12.43 25.31 -5.04
CA ILE A 76 12.95 24.11 -4.36
C ILE A 76 12.74 24.19 -2.84
N ASP A 77 12.40 25.37 -2.31
CA ASP A 77 12.26 25.64 -0.88
C ASP A 77 10.81 25.57 -0.35
N ARG A 78 9.81 25.24 -1.19
CA ARG A 78 8.47 24.99 -0.63
C ARG A 78 8.47 23.70 0.18
N PRO A 79 7.94 23.72 1.42
CA PRO A 79 7.65 22.49 2.15
C PRO A 79 6.81 21.59 1.25
N GLN A 80 7.33 20.40 0.92
CA GLN A 80 6.57 19.44 0.12
C GLN A 80 5.40 18.97 0.97
N ASP A 81 4.18 19.09 0.42
CA ASP A 81 2.99 18.57 1.07
C ASP A 81 3.13 17.05 1.17
N ARG A 82 3.39 16.57 2.39
CA ARG A 82 3.43 15.14 2.68
C ARG A 82 2.02 14.62 2.85
N SER A 83 1.78 13.46 2.26
CA SER A 83 0.49 12.78 2.33
C SER A 83 0.68 11.33 2.72
N LEU A 84 -0.25 10.83 3.53
CA LEU A 84 -0.39 9.42 3.87
C LEU A 84 -1.27 8.76 2.80
N MET A 85 -0.70 7.79 2.08
CA MET A 85 -1.40 6.93 1.15
C MET A 85 -2.18 5.86 1.92
N LEU A 86 -3.49 5.87 1.75
CA LEU A 86 -4.44 4.91 2.29
C LEU A 86 -5.06 4.13 1.14
N TRP A 87 -5.10 2.81 1.25
CA TRP A 87 -5.62 1.96 0.17
C TRP A 87 -5.96 0.56 0.67
N GLY A 88 -6.75 -0.12 -0.14
CA GLY A 88 -7.27 -1.44 0.13
C GLY A 88 -8.52 -1.64 -0.69
N GLY A 89 -9.41 -2.50 -0.21
CA GLY A 89 -10.63 -2.80 -0.93
C GLY A 89 -11.43 -3.95 -0.35
N VAL A 90 -12.30 -4.47 -1.20
CA VAL A 90 -13.12 -5.65 -0.94
C VAL A 90 -12.81 -6.70 -2.00
N SER A 91 -12.51 -7.93 -1.57
CA SER A 91 -12.26 -9.05 -2.48
C SER A 91 -13.56 -9.45 -3.21
N PRO A 92 -13.47 -10.25 -4.29
CA PRO A 92 -14.67 -10.84 -4.91
C PRO A 92 -15.51 -11.70 -3.95
N ASP A 93 -14.90 -12.23 -2.88
CA ASP A 93 -15.57 -13.02 -1.83
C ASP A 93 -16.23 -12.14 -0.74
N GLY A 94 -16.07 -10.81 -0.82
CA GLY A 94 -16.61 -9.87 0.16
C GLY A 94 -15.68 -9.55 1.33
N ASP A 95 -14.42 -10.02 1.29
CA ASP A 95 -13.49 -9.76 2.40
C ASP A 95 -12.86 -8.38 2.28
N LEU A 96 -13.04 -7.55 3.30
CA LEU A 96 -12.34 -6.27 3.42
C LEU A 96 -10.86 -6.49 3.72
N HIS A 97 -10.01 -5.70 3.08
CA HIS A 97 -8.59 -5.69 3.36
C HIS A 97 -8.03 -4.26 3.29
N LEU A 98 -6.95 -4.06 4.02
CA LEU A 98 -6.14 -2.85 4.00
C LEU A 98 -4.73 -3.21 3.59
N ASP A 99 -4.17 -2.45 2.67
CA ASP A 99 -2.78 -2.57 2.28
C ASP A 99 -1.88 -1.68 3.14
N PRO A 100 -0.59 -2.03 3.30
CA PRO A 100 0.38 -1.20 4.03
C PRO A 100 0.36 0.26 3.56
N ALA A 101 0.32 1.18 4.51
CA ALA A 101 0.29 2.61 4.24
C ALA A 101 1.70 3.18 4.03
N PHE A 102 1.80 4.26 3.25
CA PHE A 102 3.04 4.93 2.89
C PHE A 102 2.91 6.45 3.07
N VAL A 103 4.00 7.13 3.44
CA VAL A 103 4.08 8.59 3.38
C VAL A 103 4.79 8.97 2.09
N LEU A 104 4.16 9.83 1.30
CA LEU A 104 4.63 10.27 -0.02
C LEU A 104 4.63 11.79 -0.10
N ASP A 105 5.55 12.31 -0.91
CA ASP A 105 5.61 13.72 -1.28
C ASP A 105 4.68 13.95 -2.48
N ALA A 106 3.38 14.00 -2.22
CA ALA A 106 2.35 14.15 -3.23
C ALA A 106 1.13 14.89 -2.67
N PRO A 107 0.39 15.63 -3.52
CA PRO A 107 -0.81 16.34 -3.10
C PRO A 107 -1.87 15.41 -2.50
N ALA A 108 -2.68 15.96 -1.61
CA ALA A 108 -3.84 15.25 -1.09
C ALA A 108 -4.86 14.98 -2.21
N SER A 109 -5.49 13.82 -2.13
CA SER A 109 -6.55 13.33 -3.00
C SER A 109 -7.54 12.59 -2.11
N LEU A 110 -8.62 13.29 -1.79
CA LEU A 110 -9.68 12.83 -0.90
C LEU A 110 -10.80 12.16 -1.73
N PRO A 111 -11.70 11.39 -1.10
CA PRO A 111 -12.86 10.83 -1.78
C PRO A 111 -13.74 11.94 -2.39
N ASP A 112 -14.22 11.72 -3.62
CA ASP A 112 -15.12 12.64 -4.31
C ASP A 112 -16.58 12.50 -3.85
N GLU A 113 -16.94 11.30 -3.37
CA GLU A 113 -18.30 10.94 -2.97
C GLU A 113 -18.31 10.34 -1.57
N THR A 114 -19.30 10.69 -0.77
CA THR A 114 -19.58 10.08 0.53
C THR A 114 -20.37 8.79 0.33
N GLY A 115 -20.06 7.74 1.10
CA GLY A 115 -20.70 6.44 0.92
C GLY A 115 -20.75 5.54 2.14
N ALA A 116 -21.10 4.27 1.90
CA ALA A 116 -21.29 3.26 2.94
C ALA A 116 -19.99 2.80 3.63
N TYR A 117 -18.82 3.15 3.09
CA TYR A 117 -17.53 2.78 3.64
C TYR A 117 -16.94 3.93 4.44
N ARG A 118 -16.22 3.59 5.50
CA ARG A 118 -15.50 4.55 6.34
C ARG A 118 -14.07 4.10 6.56
N ILE A 119 -13.11 5.01 6.37
CA ILE A 119 -11.73 4.81 6.79
C ILE A 119 -11.35 5.78 7.91
N GLU A 120 -10.79 5.24 8.98
CA GLU A 120 -10.33 5.99 10.14
C GLU A 120 -8.84 5.74 10.39
N VAL A 121 -8.10 6.81 10.67
CA VAL A 121 -6.69 6.76 11.03
C VAL A 121 -6.54 7.21 12.47
N PHE A 122 -5.93 6.38 13.29
CA PHE A 122 -5.72 6.63 14.72
C PHE A 122 -4.23 6.81 15.03
N GLY A 123 -3.95 7.83 15.82
CA GLY A 123 -2.64 8.07 16.43
C GLY A 123 -2.49 7.40 17.79
N ALA A 124 -1.33 7.62 18.43
CA ALA A 124 -1.07 7.20 19.80
C ALA A 124 -2.20 7.62 20.76
N GLY A 125 -2.57 6.75 21.70
CA GLY A 125 -3.67 7.01 22.62
C GLY A 125 -5.07 6.89 21.99
N ARG A 126 -5.18 6.33 20.77
CA ARG A 126 -6.45 6.16 20.01
C ARG A 126 -7.13 7.47 19.63
N VAL A 127 -6.37 8.55 19.49
CA VAL A 127 -6.88 9.82 18.97
C VAL A 127 -7.15 9.64 17.47
N SER A 128 -8.39 9.92 17.03
CA SER A 128 -8.71 9.93 15.61
C SER A 128 -8.05 11.14 14.94
N LEU A 129 -7.22 10.88 13.94
CA LEU A 129 -6.51 11.88 13.14
C LEU A 129 -7.24 12.18 11.84
N VAL A 130 -7.86 11.15 11.26
CA VAL A 130 -8.62 11.23 10.01
C VAL A 130 -9.84 10.31 10.11
N SER A 131 -10.98 10.77 9.58
CA SER A 131 -12.19 9.98 9.38
C SER A 131 -12.80 10.40 8.06
N LEU A 132 -12.89 9.47 7.10
CA LEU A 132 -13.45 9.72 5.77
C LEU A 132 -14.51 8.69 5.45
N ASP A 133 -15.68 9.16 5.03
CA ASP A 133 -16.75 8.33 4.48
C ASP A 133 -16.65 8.36 2.95
N PHE A 134 -16.79 7.21 2.28
CA PHE A 134 -16.59 7.08 0.83
C PHE A 134 -17.39 5.95 0.19
N GLU A 135 -17.59 6.04 -1.13
CA GLU A 135 -18.08 4.94 -1.96
C GLU A 135 -16.92 4.14 -2.55
N MET A 136 -17.02 2.81 -2.49
CA MET A 136 -15.97 1.91 -3.00
C MET A 136 -16.05 1.82 -4.53
N GLY A 137 -14.95 2.11 -5.21
CA GLY A 137 -14.86 1.93 -6.66
C GLY A 137 -14.95 0.45 -7.03
N GLN A 138 -15.88 0.07 -7.90
CA GLN A 138 -16.02 -1.33 -8.34
C GLN A 138 -14.96 -1.69 -9.39
N LEU A 139 -14.42 -2.90 -9.27
CA LEU A 139 -13.49 -3.47 -10.25
C LEU A 139 -14.25 -4.40 -11.21
N SER A 140 -13.83 -4.43 -12.48
CA SER A 140 -14.50 -5.23 -13.53
C SER A 140 -14.47 -6.74 -13.28
N GLU A 141 -13.50 -7.20 -12.49
CA GLU A 141 -13.30 -8.61 -12.11
C GLU A 141 -14.06 -9.00 -10.84
N GLY A 142 -14.83 -8.07 -10.27
CA GLY A 142 -15.52 -8.23 -8.99
C GLY A 142 -14.75 -7.59 -7.84
N GLY A 143 -15.45 -7.39 -6.72
CA GLY A 143 -14.93 -6.64 -5.58
C GLY A 143 -14.84 -5.13 -5.85
N GLY A 144 -13.93 -4.47 -5.16
CA GLY A 144 -13.74 -3.04 -5.25
C GLY A 144 -12.45 -2.57 -4.60
N GLY A 145 -12.02 -1.35 -4.91
CA GLY A 145 -10.79 -0.78 -4.40
C GLY A 145 -10.87 0.73 -4.22
N PHE A 146 -9.99 1.24 -3.36
CA PHE A 146 -9.80 2.67 -3.15
C PHE A 146 -8.33 3.01 -2.97
N VAL A 147 -7.97 4.23 -3.30
CA VAL A 147 -6.67 4.83 -3.01
C VAL A 147 -6.90 6.31 -2.71
N PHE A 148 -6.48 6.75 -1.53
CA PHE A 148 -6.58 8.15 -1.09
C PHE A 148 -5.22 8.64 -0.62
N MET A 149 -4.99 9.93 -0.80
CA MET A 149 -3.83 10.66 -0.27
C MET A 149 -4.36 11.66 0.75
N VAL A 150 -4.14 11.41 2.04
CA VAL A 150 -4.60 12.31 3.11
C VAL A 150 -3.44 13.15 3.62
N PRO A 151 -3.62 14.44 3.95
CA PRO A 151 -2.53 15.26 4.47
C PRO A 151 -1.87 14.62 5.68
N PHE A 152 -0.53 14.54 5.70
CA PHE A 152 0.26 13.97 6.78
C PHE A 152 1.15 15.05 7.39
N ARG A 153 0.83 15.44 8.63
CA ARG A 153 1.50 16.56 9.31
C ARG A 153 2.60 16.05 10.23
N ASP A 154 3.66 16.85 10.39
CA ASP A 154 4.77 16.53 11.28
C ASP A 154 4.39 16.49 12.76
N ASP A 155 3.34 17.21 13.15
CA ASP A 155 2.82 17.21 14.51
C ASP A 155 1.90 16.03 14.83
N TRP A 156 1.72 15.10 13.89
CA TRP A 156 0.94 13.90 14.15
C TRP A 156 1.65 13.00 15.16
N PRO A 157 0.94 12.49 16.18
CA PRO A 157 1.49 11.43 17.00
C PRO A 157 1.77 10.20 16.14
N ALA A 158 2.66 9.32 16.62
CA ALA A 158 2.94 8.05 15.96
C ALA A 158 1.63 7.30 15.65
N LEU A 159 1.46 6.85 14.40
CA LEU A 159 0.27 6.10 14.03
C LEU A 159 0.15 4.81 14.86
N ASP A 160 -1.08 4.51 15.28
CA ASP A 160 -1.45 3.33 16.06
C ASP A 160 -2.18 2.31 15.18
N ARG A 161 -3.12 2.78 14.35
CA ARG A 161 -4.04 1.91 13.62
C ARG A 161 -4.76 2.63 12.48
N ILE A 162 -5.08 1.88 11.43
CA ILE A 162 -6.03 2.27 10.39
C ILE A 162 -7.17 1.24 10.40
N VAL A 163 -8.41 1.72 10.30
CA VAL A 163 -9.61 0.88 10.30
C VAL A 163 -10.45 1.21 9.08
N LEU A 164 -10.82 0.18 8.32
CA LEU A 164 -11.78 0.25 7.24
C LEU A 164 -13.05 -0.45 7.71
N THR A 165 -14.18 0.25 7.69
CA THR A 165 -15.50 -0.29 8.01
C THR A 165 -16.39 -0.19 6.78
N GLY A 166 -17.18 -1.21 6.53
CA GLY A 166 -18.15 -1.24 5.42
C GLY A 166 -19.27 -2.25 5.68
N PRO A 167 -20.19 -2.41 4.71
CA PRO A 167 -21.29 -3.38 4.79
C PRO A 167 -20.84 -4.81 5.10
N GLU A 168 -19.65 -5.19 4.67
CA GLU A 168 -19.08 -6.54 4.81
C GLU A 168 -18.41 -6.75 6.18
N GLY A 169 -18.18 -5.69 6.96
CA GLY A 169 -17.59 -5.75 8.29
C GLY A 169 -16.47 -4.75 8.50
N THR A 170 -15.33 -5.22 9.00
CA THR A 170 -14.21 -4.35 9.37
C THR A 170 -12.86 -4.99 9.06
N ALA A 171 -11.99 -4.25 8.38
CA ALA A 171 -10.58 -4.56 8.22
C ALA A 171 -9.72 -3.60 9.05
N ARG A 172 -8.57 -4.10 9.52
CA ARG A 172 -7.68 -3.35 10.40
C ARG A 172 -6.23 -3.53 9.99
N LEU A 173 -5.51 -2.42 10.02
CA LEU A 173 -4.06 -2.37 9.88
C LEU A 173 -3.46 -1.73 11.14
N ASP A 174 -2.57 -2.45 11.82
CA ASP A 174 -1.86 -1.95 13.00
C ASP A 174 -0.39 -2.37 13.02
N ARG A 175 0.30 -2.12 14.13
CA ARG A 175 1.73 -2.44 14.29
C ARG A 175 2.04 -3.94 14.34
N ASP A 176 1.05 -4.75 14.69
CA ASP A 176 1.20 -6.20 14.77
C ASP A 176 0.93 -6.87 13.41
N THR A 177 0.23 -6.15 12.53
CA THR A 177 0.08 -6.53 11.13
C THR A 177 1.44 -6.45 10.44
N ARG A 178 1.89 -7.57 9.87
CA ARG A 178 3.20 -7.68 9.21
C ARG A 178 3.04 -8.13 7.77
N VAL A 179 2.40 -7.29 6.97
CA VAL A 179 2.29 -7.50 5.52
C VAL A 179 3.36 -6.60 4.88
N PRO A 180 4.49 -7.18 4.45
CA PRO A 180 5.55 -6.42 3.81
C PRO A 180 5.11 -6.01 2.41
N MET A 181 5.40 -4.77 2.05
CA MET A 181 5.13 -4.25 0.72
C MET A 181 6.18 -3.21 0.37
N ALA A 182 6.59 -3.19 -0.89
CA ALA A 182 7.43 -2.13 -1.42
C ALA A 182 6.75 -1.44 -2.59
N ILE A 183 6.96 -0.13 -2.70
CA ILE A 183 6.54 0.64 -3.87
C ILE A 183 7.76 1.36 -4.45
N VAL A 184 7.78 1.45 -5.77
CA VAL A 184 8.79 2.19 -6.53
C VAL A 184 8.13 3.46 -7.02
N VAL A 185 8.67 4.60 -6.63
CA VAL A 185 8.10 5.92 -6.92
C VAL A 185 9.08 6.71 -7.78
N ASP A 186 8.60 7.44 -8.76
CA ASP A 186 9.37 8.44 -9.48
C ASP A 186 9.53 9.68 -8.59
N ARG A 187 10.77 10.06 -8.27
CA ARG A 187 11.10 11.15 -7.36
C ARG A 187 10.71 12.52 -7.92
N ALA A 188 10.76 12.71 -9.24
CA ALA A 188 10.45 14.00 -9.85
C ALA A 188 8.94 14.27 -9.89
N SER A 189 8.13 13.24 -10.09
CA SER A 189 6.68 13.35 -10.27
C SER A 189 5.83 12.81 -9.11
N GLY A 190 6.44 12.10 -8.16
CA GLY A 190 5.72 11.36 -7.11
C GLY A 190 4.95 10.15 -7.63
N ARG A 191 5.07 9.80 -8.93
CA ARG A 191 4.27 8.75 -9.56
C ARG A 191 4.74 7.35 -9.15
N ILE A 192 3.81 6.51 -8.69
CA ILE A 192 4.10 5.09 -8.42
C ILE A 192 4.33 4.37 -9.75
N ARG A 193 5.50 3.74 -9.89
CA ARG A 193 5.92 2.97 -11.07
C ARG A 193 5.73 1.47 -10.90
N ALA A 194 5.82 0.96 -9.67
CA ALA A 194 5.63 -0.45 -9.37
C ALA A 194 5.19 -0.64 -7.92
N ILE A 195 4.46 -1.73 -7.68
CA ILE A 195 4.08 -2.22 -6.37
C ILE A 195 4.53 -3.67 -6.28
N LEU A 196 5.30 -3.98 -5.25
CA LEU A 196 5.85 -5.30 -4.97
C LEU A 196 5.14 -5.86 -3.76
N ARG A 197 4.33 -6.90 -4.00
CA ARG A 197 3.62 -7.70 -3.02
C ARG A 197 4.31 -9.05 -2.95
N GLY A 198 4.48 -9.62 -1.76
CA GLY A 198 5.12 -10.91 -1.60
C GLY A 198 5.44 -11.18 -0.14
N ASP A 199 6.17 -12.26 0.12
CA ASP A 199 6.66 -12.48 1.47
C ASP A 199 7.74 -11.44 1.86
N ALA A 200 8.06 -11.37 3.15
CA ALA A 200 8.99 -10.35 3.66
C ALA A 200 10.41 -10.51 3.13
N ALA A 201 10.79 -11.73 2.76
CA ALA A 201 12.11 -12.00 2.22
C ALA A 201 12.16 -11.52 0.76
N GLU A 202 11.17 -11.88 -0.04
CA GLU A 202 11.02 -11.45 -1.44
C GLU A 202 10.95 -9.93 -1.56
N ALA A 203 10.12 -9.26 -0.76
CA ALA A 203 10.02 -7.80 -0.78
C ALA A 203 11.36 -7.12 -0.42
N ARG A 204 12.12 -7.68 0.52
CA ARG A 204 13.46 -7.17 0.90
C ARG A 204 14.51 -7.43 -0.16
N ILE A 205 14.53 -8.63 -0.73
CA ILE A 205 15.48 -9.01 -1.78
C ILE A 205 15.22 -8.15 -3.02
N ALA A 206 13.96 -7.98 -3.41
CA ALA A 206 13.58 -7.12 -4.52
C ALA A 206 13.96 -5.66 -4.27
N ALA A 207 13.72 -5.13 -3.06
CA ALA A 207 14.13 -3.78 -2.70
C ALA A 207 15.65 -3.60 -2.72
N ALA A 208 16.41 -4.55 -2.16
CA ALA A 208 17.87 -4.51 -2.15
C ALA A 208 18.46 -4.59 -3.56
N ALA A 209 17.95 -5.50 -4.39
CA ALA A 209 18.37 -5.64 -5.78
C ALA A 209 18.07 -4.38 -6.60
N LEU A 210 16.95 -3.70 -6.32
CA LEU A 210 16.59 -2.46 -7.01
C LEU A 210 17.48 -1.29 -6.60
N GLU A 211 17.86 -1.18 -5.32
CA GLU A 211 18.82 -0.18 -4.86
C GLU A 211 20.23 -0.42 -5.44
N GLU A 212 20.66 -1.68 -5.54
CA GLU A 212 21.94 -2.05 -6.16
C GLU A 212 21.95 -1.72 -7.67
N ALA A 213 20.91 -2.15 -8.41
CA ALA A 213 20.79 -1.84 -9.84
C ALA A 213 20.76 -0.32 -10.13
N ARG A 214 20.21 0.46 -9.20
CA ARG A 214 20.18 1.93 -9.30
C ARG A 214 21.56 2.55 -9.13
N ALA A 215 22.38 2.02 -8.22
CA ALA A 215 23.77 2.47 -8.05
C ALA A 215 24.56 2.32 -9.36
N ASP A 216 24.29 1.27 -10.12
CA ASP A 216 24.95 1.00 -11.41
C ASP A 216 24.42 1.86 -12.57
N THR A 217 23.11 2.17 -12.58
CA THR A 217 22.49 2.88 -13.71
C THR A 217 22.67 4.41 -13.62
N GLY A 218 23.02 4.93 -12.44
CA GLY A 218 23.07 6.39 -12.19
C GLY A 218 21.70 7.07 -12.25
N ASP A 219 20.61 6.31 -12.41
CA ASP A 219 19.25 6.83 -12.44
C ASP A 219 18.80 7.23 -11.03
N SER A 220 19.04 8.49 -10.69
CA SER A 220 18.59 9.09 -9.44
C SER A 220 17.08 9.39 -9.43
N GLY A 221 16.34 9.07 -10.50
CA GLY A 221 14.96 9.49 -10.71
C GLY A 221 13.91 8.69 -9.96
N THR A 222 14.23 7.53 -9.37
CA THR A 222 13.24 6.71 -8.64
C THR A 222 13.47 6.73 -7.12
N ARG A 223 12.63 6.10 -6.31
CA ARG A 223 12.82 5.86 -4.87
C ARG A 223 12.06 4.60 -4.50
N VAL A 224 12.68 3.72 -3.71
CA VAL A 224 11.99 2.55 -3.15
C VAL A 224 11.52 2.87 -1.75
N LEU A 225 10.25 2.62 -1.48
CA LEU A 225 9.66 2.75 -0.14
C LEU A 225 9.19 1.38 0.30
N VAL A 226 9.52 1.00 1.53
CA VAL A 226 9.12 -0.29 2.11
C VAL A 226 8.29 -0.03 3.35
N SER A 227 7.10 -0.63 3.40
CA SER A 227 6.21 -0.62 4.54
C SER A 227 5.95 -2.05 5.01
N TYR A 228 5.72 -2.19 6.31
CA TYR A 228 5.31 -3.47 6.92
C TYR A 228 3.89 -3.39 7.48
N GLY A 229 3.17 -2.29 7.21
CA GLY A 229 1.85 -2.00 7.74
C GLY A 229 1.70 -0.49 7.91
N LEU A 230 1.94 0.02 9.11
CA LEU A 230 1.92 1.46 9.38
C LEU A 230 3.29 2.12 9.16
N PRO A 231 3.34 3.34 8.59
CA PRO A 231 4.59 4.09 8.51
C PRO A 231 5.11 4.39 9.92
N ARG A 232 6.42 4.28 10.08
CA ARG A 232 7.10 4.68 11.31
C ARG A 232 7.28 6.20 11.31
N PRO A 233 7.14 6.86 12.47
CA PRO A 233 7.60 8.23 12.58
C PRO A 233 9.08 8.28 12.21
N VAL A 234 9.46 9.29 11.42
CA VAL A 234 10.87 9.56 11.13
C VAL A 234 11.50 9.97 12.46
N PRO A 235 12.53 9.28 12.97
CA PRO A 235 13.26 9.76 14.13
C PRO A 235 13.89 11.11 13.78
N GLU A 236 13.66 12.13 14.63
CA GLU A 236 14.33 13.44 14.56
C GLU A 236 15.86 13.32 14.64
#